data_AF-A0A953M6N1-F1
#
_entry.id   AF-A0A953M6N1-F1
#
_cell.length_a   1.000
_cell.length_b   1.000
_cell.length_c   1.000
_cell.angle_alpha   90.00
_cell.angle_beta   90.00
_cell.angle_gamma   90.00
#
_symmetry.space_group_name_H-M   'P 1'
#
loop_
_entity.id
_entity.type
_entity.pdbx_description
1 polymer ?
#
loop_
_entity_poly.entity_id
_entity_poly.type
_entity_poly.pdbx_seq_one_letter_code
_entity_poly.pdbx_strand_id
1 'polypeptide(L)'
;MANKYGVEGSHLFITGGAGFIGTTLASMLADDNRVTLYDNLHNNALEHSPLRDHPNINFVKGDILDAASLAGAMTKDVDRVIHCAAIAGVDTVVNAPLKTLEVNIQGTFNVFAAANTLPNLKRIVDFSTSEVFGQHAYNVSEFEISPTVTIGEGRWTYAVSKL
;
A
#
# COMPACT_ATOMS: atom_id res chain seq x y z
N MET A 1 7.55 3.56 26.82
CA MET A 1 6.28 4.30 26.70
C MET A 1 6.06 4.40 25.23
N ALA A 2 4.96 3.88 24.68
CA ALA A 2 4.77 3.87 23.23
C ALA A 2 4.88 5.29 22.65
N ASN A 3 5.47 5.43 21.46
CA ASN A 3 5.66 6.70 20.78
C ASN A 3 4.31 7.40 20.56
N LYS A 4 4.32 8.62 20.03
CA LYS A 4 3.08 9.39 19.81
C LYS A 4 2.03 8.67 18.94
N TYR A 5 2.40 7.57 18.27
CA TYR A 5 1.52 6.74 17.44
C TYR A 5 1.15 5.40 18.06
N GLY A 6 1.67 5.05 19.24
CA GLY A 6 1.39 3.79 19.91
C GLY A 6 2.08 2.57 19.29
N VAL A 7 3.13 2.75 18.47
CA VAL A 7 3.83 1.68 17.74
C VAL A 7 5.34 1.80 17.95
N GLU A 8 5.91 0.93 18.78
CA GLU A 8 7.36 0.85 19.06
C GLU A 8 7.84 -0.59 19.06
N GLY A 9 9.12 -0.80 18.69
CA GLY A 9 9.75 -2.12 18.69
C GLY A 9 9.11 -3.10 17.70
N SER A 10 8.30 -2.60 16.76
CA SER A 10 7.66 -3.39 15.72
C SER A 10 8.56 -3.54 14.49
N HIS A 11 8.20 -4.49 13.63
CA HIS A 11 8.77 -4.63 12.29
C HIS A 11 7.66 -4.45 11.26
N LEU A 12 7.68 -3.27 10.64
CA LEU A 12 6.71 -2.87 9.64
C LEU A 12 7.18 -3.23 8.24
N PHE A 13 6.30 -3.81 7.45
CA PHE A 13 6.49 -4.02 6.02
C PHE A 13 5.56 -3.09 5.25
N ILE A 14 6.13 -2.14 4.51
CA ILE A 14 5.40 -1.12 3.76
C ILE A 14 5.58 -1.38 2.26
N THR A 15 4.53 -1.85 1.60
CA THR A 15 4.51 -1.89 0.12
C THR A 15 4.19 -0.50 -0.41
N GLY A 16 4.72 -0.14 -1.58
CA GLY A 16 4.60 1.24 -2.06
C GLY A 16 5.46 2.18 -1.21
N GLY A 17 6.48 1.61 -0.54
CA GLY A 17 7.30 2.27 0.46
C GLY A 17 8.18 3.38 -0.11
N ALA A 18 8.42 3.40 -1.43
CA ALA A 18 9.14 4.47 -2.10
C ALA A 18 8.22 5.57 -2.64
N GLY A 19 6.90 5.39 -2.59
CA GLY A 19 5.92 6.41 -2.92
C GLY A 19 5.77 7.48 -1.83
N PHE A 20 4.93 8.50 -2.10
CA PHE A 20 4.72 9.65 -1.21
C PHE A 20 4.23 9.24 0.19
N ILE A 21 3.13 8.47 0.27
CA ILE A 21 2.54 8.04 1.54
C ILE A 21 3.49 7.09 2.28
N GLY A 22 4.02 6.07 1.58
CA GLY A 22 4.92 5.08 2.17
C GLY A 22 6.18 5.69 2.77
N THR A 23 6.85 6.58 2.02
CA THR A 23 8.04 7.31 2.49
C THR A 23 7.72 8.20 3.68
N THR A 24 6.56 8.87 3.67
CA THR A 24 6.11 9.72 4.78
C THR A 24 5.88 8.90 6.05
N LEU A 25 5.14 7.78 5.96
CA LEU A 25 4.91 6.89 7.10
C LEU A 25 6.21 6.31 7.64
N ALA A 26 7.13 5.93 6.76
CA ALA A 26 8.44 5.45 7.17
C ALA A 26 9.21 6.51 7.96
N SER A 27 9.17 7.79 7.55
CA SER A 27 9.81 8.89 8.28
C SER A 27 9.24 9.13 9.67
N MET A 28 7.97 8.80 9.88
CA MET A 28 7.29 8.96 11.16
C MET A 28 7.52 7.78 12.11
N LEU A 29 7.90 6.61 11.59
CA LEU A 29 7.91 5.35 12.35
C LEU A 29 9.30 4.73 12.51
N ALA A 30 10.27 5.11 11.67
CA ALA A 30 11.58 4.46 11.61
C ALA A 30 12.45 4.69 12.85
N ASP A 31 12.26 5.79 13.60
CA ASP A 31 13.08 6.05 14.81
C ASP A 31 12.87 4.98 15.88
N ASP A 32 11.64 4.47 16.03
CA ASP A 32 11.26 3.53 17.10
C ASP A 32 11.05 2.09 16.61
N ASN A 33 11.15 1.84 15.29
CA ASN A 33 10.77 0.58 14.67
C ASN A 33 11.69 0.19 13.52
N ARG A 34 11.72 -1.11 13.18
CA ARG A 34 12.31 -1.58 11.93
C ARG A 34 11.30 -1.45 10.80
N VAL A 35 11.70 -0.89 9.68
CA VAL A 35 10.79 -0.67 8.54
C VAL A 35 11.41 -1.27 7.28
N THR A 36 10.69 -2.19 6.65
CA THR A 36 11.01 -2.70 5.31
C THR A 36 10.14 -2.00 4.28
N LEU A 37 10.77 -1.31 3.33
CA LEU A 37 10.11 -0.65 2.20
C LEU A 37 10.21 -1.57 0.98
N TYR A 38 9.07 -2.02 0.46
CA TYR A 38 8.99 -2.87 -0.72
C TYR A 38 8.35 -2.10 -1.87
N ASP A 39 9.11 -1.85 -2.94
CA ASP A 39 8.66 -1.00 -4.05
C ASP A 39 9.40 -1.30 -5.35
N ASN A 40 8.76 -1.05 -6.50
CA ASN A 40 9.37 -1.23 -7.82
C ASN A 40 10.04 0.06 -8.35
N LEU A 41 9.91 1.18 -7.63
CA LEU A 41 10.47 2.51 -7.93
C LEU A 41 9.80 3.22 -9.11
N HIS A 42 8.58 2.84 -9.51
CA HIS A 42 7.85 3.56 -10.56
C HIS A 42 7.62 5.04 -10.21
N ASN A 43 7.32 5.33 -8.94
CA ASN A 43 7.28 6.69 -8.38
C ASN A 43 8.20 6.76 -7.16
N ASN A 44 9.42 7.26 -7.35
CA ASN A 44 10.51 7.16 -6.37
C ASN A 44 10.68 8.42 -5.50
N ALA A 45 9.75 8.69 -4.59
CA ALA A 45 9.88 9.75 -3.60
C ALA A 45 11.02 9.47 -2.59
N LEU A 46 11.38 8.19 -2.39
CA LEU A 46 12.49 7.78 -1.53
C LEU A 46 13.84 8.33 -2.01
N GLU A 47 14.03 8.57 -3.32
CA GLU A 47 15.29 9.04 -3.89
C GLU A 47 15.84 10.29 -3.20
N HIS A 48 14.95 11.22 -2.87
CA HIS A 48 15.24 12.53 -2.29
C HIS A 48 15.05 12.55 -0.77
N SER A 49 14.76 11.40 -0.16
CA SER A 49 14.49 11.30 1.27
C SER A 49 15.76 10.96 2.06
N PRO A 50 15.98 11.55 3.24
CA PRO A 50 17.07 11.15 4.14
C PRO A 50 16.92 9.72 4.66
N LEU A 51 15.76 9.08 4.43
CA LEU A 51 15.49 7.70 4.87
C LEU A 51 16.34 6.64 4.19
N ARG A 52 16.94 6.92 3.04
CA ARG A 52 17.78 5.95 2.33
C ARG A 52 18.92 5.43 3.18
N ASP A 53 19.46 6.29 4.03
CA ASP A 53 20.61 5.99 4.88
C ASP A 53 20.21 5.77 6.35
N HIS A 54 18.91 5.72 6.64
CA HIS A 54 18.42 5.57 8.01
C HIS A 54 18.64 4.11 8.49
N PRO A 55 19.24 3.88 9.67
CA PRO A 55 19.70 2.55 10.09
C PRO A 55 18.58 1.54 10.29
N ASN A 56 17.35 2.00 10.54
CA ASN A 56 16.18 1.14 10.71
C ASN A 56 15.37 0.93 9.42
N ILE A 57 15.79 1.52 8.30
CA ILE A 57 15.16 1.33 6.99
C ILE A 57 15.88 0.21 6.24
N ASN A 58 15.13 -0.78 5.79
CA ASN A 58 15.56 -1.77 4.83
C ASN A 58 14.77 -1.60 3.55
N PHE A 59 15.43 -1.24 2.44
CA PHE A 59 14.77 -1.13 1.15
C PHE A 59 14.92 -2.43 0.35
N VAL A 60 13.81 -2.95 -0.15
CA VAL A 60 13.75 -4.13 -1.02
C VAL A 60 13.07 -3.73 -2.33
N LYS A 61 13.84 -3.75 -3.42
CA LYS A 61 13.26 -3.54 -4.75
C LYS A 61 12.46 -4.77 -5.16
N GLY A 62 11.18 -4.59 -5.49
CA GLY A 62 10.34 -5.68 -5.95
C GLY A 62 8.96 -5.22 -6.40
N ASP A 63 8.24 -6.10 -7.09
CA ASP A 63 6.87 -5.85 -7.56
C ASP A 63 5.88 -6.69 -6.76
N ILE A 64 4.72 -6.13 -6.42
CA ILE A 64 3.68 -6.86 -5.67
C ILE A 64 2.97 -7.92 -6.54
N LEU A 65 3.14 -7.86 -7.86
CA LEU A 65 2.67 -8.87 -8.80
C LEU A 65 3.56 -10.13 -8.81
N ASP A 66 4.80 -10.03 -8.36
CA ASP A 66 5.65 -11.20 -8.12
C ASP A 66 5.38 -11.74 -6.71
N ALA A 67 4.38 -12.62 -6.62
CA ALA A 67 3.95 -13.20 -5.36
C ALA A 67 5.07 -13.97 -4.62
N ALA A 68 5.98 -14.60 -5.36
CA ALA A 68 7.06 -15.40 -4.76
C ALA A 68 8.12 -14.48 -4.13
N SER A 69 8.57 -13.46 -4.86
CA SER A 69 9.52 -12.47 -4.33
C SER A 69 8.93 -11.68 -3.18
N LEU A 70 7.65 -11.30 -3.28
CA LEU A 70 6.93 -10.61 -2.21
C LEU A 70 6.86 -11.44 -0.93
N ALA A 71 6.46 -12.71 -1.04
CA ALA A 71 6.42 -13.62 0.10
C ALA A 71 7.80 -13.86 0.72
N GLY A 72 8.85 -13.97 -0.11
CA GLY A 72 10.23 -14.10 0.36
C GLY A 72 10.74 -12.85 1.08
N ALA A 73 10.26 -11.66 0.71
CA ALA A 73 10.62 -10.40 1.35
C ALA A 73 9.91 -10.16 2.69
N MET A 74 8.71 -10.73 2.89
CA MET A 74 7.99 -10.66 4.15
C MET A 74 8.53 -11.69 5.16
N THR A 75 9.57 -11.30 5.90
CA THR A 75 10.22 -12.15 6.89
C THR A 75 9.31 -12.44 8.09
N LYS A 76 9.57 -13.57 8.78
CA LYS A 76 8.74 -14.06 9.90
C LYS A 76 8.60 -13.10 11.10
N ASP A 77 9.50 -12.14 11.23
CA ASP A 77 9.53 -11.11 12.28
C ASP A 77 8.66 -9.89 11.96
N VAL A 78 8.20 -9.74 10.72
CA VAL A 78 7.19 -8.75 10.35
C VAL A 78 5.93 -8.98 11.19
N ASP A 79 5.54 -7.95 11.95
CA ASP A 79 4.35 -7.98 12.79
C ASP A 79 3.27 -7.00 12.33
N ARG A 80 3.59 -6.12 11.37
CA ARG A 80 2.65 -5.15 10.78
C ARG A 80 2.88 -5.00 9.29
N VAL A 81 1.81 -5.00 8.51
CA VAL A 81 1.85 -4.71 7.07
C VAL A 81 1.07 -3.44 6.78
N ILE A 82 1.66 -2.53 6.03
CA ILE A 82 1.02 -1.32 5.53
C ILE A 82 1.04 -1.38 3.99
N HIS A 83 -0.15 -1.52 3.39
CA HIS A 83 -0.29 -1.66 1.95
C HIS A 83 -0.57 -0.30 1.29
N CYS A 84 0.47 0.37 0.78
CA CYS A 84 0.34 1.62 0.03
C CYS A 84 0.55 1.46 -1.48
N ALA A 85 0.98 0.29 -1.96
CA ALA A 85 1.22 0.06 -3.38
C ALA A 85 -0.11 0.02 -4.16
N ALA A 86 -0.28 0.96 -5.08
CA ALA A 86 -1.42 1.00 -5.99
C ALA A 86 -1.08 1.86 -7.22
N ILE A 87 -1.76 1.60 -8.33
CA ILE A 87 -1.92 2.59 -9.40
C ILE A 87 -3.06 3.52 -9.01
N ALA A 88 -2.77 4.82 -9.02
CA ALA A 88 -3.70 5.91 -8.79
C ALA A 88 -3.42 7.06 -9.76
N GLY A 89 -4.33 8.04 -9.81
CA GLY A 89 -4.27 9.19 -10.70
C GLY A 89 -5.10 8.98 -11.97
N VAL A 90 -5.97 9.94 -12.26
CA VAL A 90 -6.99 9.83 -13.32
C VAL A 90 -6.37 9.51 -14.67
N ASP A 91 -5.32 10.24 -15.08
CA ASP A 91 -4.67 10.04 -16.38
C ASP A 91 -4.05 8.64 -16.50
N THR A 92 -3.36 8.17 -15.47
CA THR A 92 -2.74 6.83 -15.45
C THR A 92 -3.79 5.74 -15.55
N VAL A 93 -4.89 5.87 -14.79
CA VAL A 93 -5.97 4.87 -14.74
C VAL A 93 -6.71 4.79 -16.07
N VAL A 94 -7.02 5.93 -16.68
CA VAL A 94 -7.69 5.99 -18.00
C VAL A 94 -6.80 5.39 -19.10
N ASN A 95 -5.50 5.64 -19.06
CA ASN A 95 -4.56 5.13 -20.06
C ASN A 95 -4.20 3.65 -19.86
N ALA A 96 -4.31 3.11 -18.64
CA ALA A 96 -3.92 1.73 -18.32
C ALA A 96 -4.92 1.04 -17.36
N PRO A 97 -6.21 0.89 -17.74
CA PRO A 97 -7.25 0.37 -16.86
C PRO A 97 -7.03 -1.10 -16.48
N LEU A 98 -6.59 -1.95 -17.41
CA LEU A 98 -6.29 -3.36 -17.11
C LEU A 98 -5.10 -3.49 -16.16
N LYS A 99 -4.08 -2.66 -16.34
CA LYS A 99 -2.92 -2.65 -15.44
C LYS A 99 -3.31 -2.16 -14.05
N THR A 100 -4.21 -1.18 -13.96
CA THR A 100 -4.79 -0.71 -12.70
C THR A 100 -5.47 -1.86 -11.96
N LEU A 101 -6.34 -2.62 -12.64
CA LEU A 101 -6.99 -3.79 -12.04
C LEU A 101 -5.98 -4.85 -11.60
N GLU A 102 -5.01 -5.17 -12.45
CA GLU A 102 -3.97 -6.15 -12.12
C GLU A 102 -3.21 -5.73 -10.86
N VAL A 103 -2.66 -4.51 -10.81
CA VAL A 103 -1.89 -4.04 -9.64
C VAL A 103 -2.78 -3.93 -8.40
N ASN A 104 -3.93 -3.28 -8.50
CA ASN A 104 -4.74 -2.94 -7.33
C ASN A 104 -5.59 -4.11 -6.82
N ILE A 105 -5.90 -5.13 -7.64
CA ILE A 105 -6.65 -6.31 -7.20
C ILE A 105 -5.68 -7.48 -6.99
N GLN A 106 -4.98 -7.92 -8.05
CA GLN A 106 -4.09 -9.08 -7.94
C GLN A 106 -2.88 -8.78 -7.06
N GLY A 107 -2.29 -7.60 -7.16
CA GLY A 107 -1.20 -7.18 -6.29
C GLY A 107 -1.62 -7.10 -4.81
N THR A 108 -2.79 -6.50 -4.52
CA THR A 108 -3.37 -6.48 -3.18
C THR A 108 -3.62 -7.89 -2.64
N PHE A 109 -4.20 -8.77 -3.46
CA PHE A 109 -4.39 -10.17 -3.11
C PHE A 109 -3.07 -10.85 -2.75
N ASN A 110 -2.02 -10.66 -3.54
CA ASN A 110 -0.69 -11.23 -3.26
C ASN A 110 -0.13 -10.73 -1.92
N VAL A 111 -0.30 -9.44 -1.61
CA VAL A 111 0.12 -8.85 -0.33
C VAL A 111 -0.61 -9.49 0.84
N PHE A 112 -1.93 -9.65 0.76
CA PHE A 112 -2.70 -10.29 1.83
C PHE A 112 -2.40 -11.78 1.94
N ALA A 113 -2.20 -12.48 0.83
CA ALA A 113 -1.82 -13.88 0.82
C ALA A 113 -0.46 -14.10 1.49
N ALA A 114 0.55 -13.27 1.18
CA ALA A 114 1.86 -13.31 1.83
C ALA A 114 1.74 -12.97 3.33
N ALA A 115 1.04 -11.90 3.68
CA ALA A 115 0.85 -11.48 5.06
C ALA A 115 0.13 -12.56 5.91
N ASN A 116 -0.84 -13.28 5.35
CA ASN A 116 -1.57 -14.34 6.05
C ASN A 116 -0.67 -15.53 6.47
N THR A 117 0.53 -15.67 5.90
CA THR A 117 1.50 -16.69 6.30
C THR A 117 2.40 -16.26 7.47
N LEU A 118 2.36 -14.99 7.87
CA LEU A 118 3.24 -14.45 8.90
C LEU A 118 2.79 -14.87 10.30
N PRO A 119 3.64 -15.57 11.08
CA PRO A 119 3.25 -16.11 12.38
C PRO A 119 3.05 -15.03 13.46
N ASN A 120 3.65 -13.85 13.29
CA ASN A 120 3.64 -12.76 14.27
C ASN A 120 2.79 -11.57 13.84
N LEU A 121 2.00 -11.70 12.76
CA LEU A 121 1.21 -10.60 12.23
C LEU A 121 0.14 -10.16 13.25
N LYS A 122 0.18 -8.88 13.62
CA LYS A 122 -0.78 -8.25 14.52
C LYS A 122 -1.76 -7.36 13.78
N ARG A 123 -1.37 -6.80 12.64
CA ARG A 123 -2.20 -5.84 11.89
C ARG A 123 -1.80 -5.71 10.43
N ILE A 124 -2.80 -5.63 9.56
CA ILE A 124 -2.69 -5.12 8.20
C ILE A 124 -3.44 -3.78 8.15
N VAL A 125 -2.86 -2.79 7.46
CA VAL A 125 -3.53 -1.53 7.11
C VAL A 125 -3.53 -1.42 5.59
N ASP A 126 -4.72 -1.34 5.00
CA ASP A 126 -4.90 -1.07 3.58
C ASP A 126 -5.50 0.33 3.38
N PHE A 127 -5.13 0.97 2.27
CA PHE A 127 -5.59 2.30 1.92
C PHE A 127 -6.69 2.19 0.86
N SER A 128 -7.96 2.32 1.27
CA SER A 128 -9.07 2.52 0.32
C SER A 128 -9.08 3.96 -0.23
N THR A 129 -10.16 4.39 -0.86
CA THR A 129 -10.30 5.69 -1.51
C THR A 129 -11.73 6.19 -1.43
N SER A 130 -11.94 7.50 -1.40
CA SER A 130 -13.29 8.09 -1.51
C SER A 130 -13.94 7.83 -2.88
N GLU A 131 -13.15 7.50 -3.91
CA GLU A 131 -13.67 7.16 -5.25
C GLU A 131 -14.56 5.91 -5.24
N VAL A 132 -14.53 5.08 -4.19
CA VAL A 132 -15.44 3.94 -4.03
C VAL A 132 -16.92 4.35 -3.96
N PHE A 133 -17.21 5.60 -3.58
CA PHE A 133 -18.56 6.18 -3.56
C PHE A 133 -18.98 6.77 -4.92
N GLY A 134 -18.09 6.74 -5.91
CA GLY A 134 -18.35 7.18 -7.27
C GLY A 134 -18.85 8.63 -7.36
N GLN A 135 -19.88 8.85 -8.18
CA GLN A 135 -20.45 10.18 -8.43
C GLN A 135 -21.14 10.81 -7.21
N HIS A 136 -21.30 10.07 -6.12
CA HIS A 136 -22.04 10.50 -4.94
C HIS A 136 -21.14 10.78 -3.73
N ALA A 137 -19.82 10.93 -3.89
CA ALA A 137 -18.86 11.05 -2.78
C ALA A 137 -19.01 12.29 -1.85
N TYR A 138 -20.03 13.14 -2.02
CA TYR A 138 -20.26 14.30 -1.17
C TYR A 138 -21.07 13.94 0.09
N ASN A 139 -20.47 14.20 1.26
CA ASN A 139 -21.10 14.00 2.58
C ASN A 139 -21.65 12.57 2.80
N VAL A 140 -20.89 11.58 2.31
CA VAL A 140 -21.24 10.16 2.42
C VAL A 140 -20.80 9.55 3.75
N SER A 141 -21.54 8.53 4.21
CA SER A 141 -21.17 7.66 5.32
C SER A 141 -20.67 6.30 4.83
N GLU A 142 -19.86 5.59 5.63
CA GLU A 142 -19.30 4.28 5.25
C GLU A 142 -20.34 3.19 4.96
N PHE A 143 -21.58 3.39 5.41
CA PHE A 143 -22.69 2.45 5.18
C PHE A 143 -23.54 2.81 3.96
N GLU A 144 -23.26 3.93 3.28
CA GLU A 144 -23.95 4.31 2.06
C GLU A 144 -23.37 3.55 0.86
N ILE A 145 -24.19 2.66 0.33
CA ILE A 145 -23.87 1.88 -0.87
C ILE A 145 -24.19 2.75 -2.08
N SER A 146 -23.17 3.15 -2.85
CA SER A 146 -23.41 3.66 -4.20
C SER A 146 -22.31 3.26 -5.18
N PRO A 147 -22.48 2.16 -5.91
CA PRO A 147 -21.70 1.91 -7.11
C PRO A 147 -22.57 2.30 -8.31
N THR A 148 -22.89 3.58 -8.46
CA THR A 148 -23.35 4.05 -9.78
C THR A 148 -22.12 4.38 -10.61
N VAL A 149 -21.35 3.34 -10.93
CA VAL A 149 -20.26 3.43 -11.91
C VAL A 149 -20.80 3.04 -13.27
N THR A 150 -20.48 3.82 -14.30
CA THR A 150 -20.90 3.51 -15.67
C THR A 150 -20.02 2.39 -16.22
N ILE A 151 -20.64 1.25 -16.54
CA ILE A 151 -19.95 0.12 -17.19
C ILE A 151 -19.41 0.59 -18.55
N GLY A 152 -18.13 0.31 -18.82
CA GLY A 152 -17.47 0.66 -20.09
C GLY A 152 -16.52 1.87 -20.02
N GLU A 153 -16.50 2.62 -18.90
CA GLU A 153 -15.51 3.69 -18.70
C GLU A 153 -14.30 3.20 -17.90
N GLY A 154 -13.12 3.22 -18.52
CA GLY A 154 -11.87 2.77 -17.89
C GLY A 154 -11.52 3.49 -16.59
N ARG A 155 -11.97 4.73 -16.39
CA ARG A 155 -11.70 5.51 -15.17
C ARG A 155 -12.19 4.83 -13.89
N TRP A 156 -13.28 4.05 -13.98
CA TRP A 156 -13.88 3.42 -12.80
C TRP A 156 -13.12 2.19 -12.32
N THR A 157 -12.15 1.70 -13.08
CA THR A 157 -11.32 0.56 -12.67
C THR A 157 -10.59 0.82 -11.36
N TYR A 158 -10.17 2.06 -11.10
CA TYR A 158 -9.56 2.44 -9.82
C TYR A 158 -10.54 2.28 -8.65
N ALA A 159 -11.72 2.89 -8.73
CA ALA A 159 -12.75 2.81 -7.68
C ALA A 159 -13.14 1.35 -7.40
N VAL A 160 -13.41 0.56 -8.45
CA VAL A 160 -13.77 -0.86 -8.33
C VAL A 160 -12.65 -1.69 -7.69
N SER A 161 -11.39 -1.36 -7.97
CA SER A 161 -10.25 -2.09 -7.40
C SER A 161 -9.97 -1.81 -5.93
N LYS A 162 -10.68 -0.87 -5.30
CA LYS A 162 -10.46 -0.42 -3.91
C LYS A 162 -11.68 -0.61 -3.00
N LEU A 163 -12.75 -1.22 -3.53
CA LEU A 163 -13.88 -1.78 -2.77
C LEU A 163 -13.45 -3.06 -2.05
#